data_AF-A0A1Y3WIS8-F1
#
_entry.id   AF-A0A1Y3WIS8-F1
#
_cell.length_a   1.000
_cell.length_b   1.000
_cell.length_c   1.000
_cell.angle_alpha   90.00
_cell.angle_beta   90.00
_cell.angle_gamma   90.00
#
_symmetry.space_group_name_H-M   'P 1'
#
loop_
_entity.id
_entity.type
_entity.pdbx_description
1 polymer ?
#
loop_
_entity_poly.entity_id
_entity_poly.type
_entity_poly.pdbx_seq_one_letter_code
_entity_poly.pdbx_strand_id
1 'polypeptide(L)'
;MLCPICGAQMEEGGLIIDGVAPGWVPMEEFKKKGAARLLYTGLRTIGKTNILLSQTRVPNAFFCKNCNKIVGIFDVTNRIDE
;
A
#
# COMPACT_ATOMS: atom_id res chain seq x y z
N MET A 1 4.92 8.57 10.56
CA MET A 1 6.32 8.29 10.19
C MET A 1 6.92 9.53 9.54
N LEU A 2 8.21 9.82 9.77
CA LEU A 2 8.95 10.83 8.99
C LEU A 2 9.56 10.18 7.75
N CYS A 3 9.53 10.89 6.62
CA CYS A 3 10.14 10.43 5.38
C CYS A 3 11.65 10.31 5.54
N PRO A 4 12.26 9.14 5.27
CA PRO A 4 13.71 8.97 5.41
C PRO A 4 14.52 9.75 4.36
N ILE A 5 13.86 10.28 3.31
CA ILE A 5 14.51 11.04 2.24
C ILE A 5 14.49 12.54 2.52
N CYS A 6 13.35 13.09 2.98
CA CYS A 6 13.17 14.54 3.12
C CYS A 6 12.74 15.02 4.51
N GLY A 7 12.57 14.12 5.48
CA GLY A 7 12.17 14.45 6.85
C GLY A 7 10.71 14.87 7.04
N ALA A 8 9.91 14.98 5.97
CA ALA A 8 8.50 15.39 6.08
C ALA A 8 7.61 14.30 6.71
N GLN A 9 6.55 14.71 7.40
CA GLN A 9 5.52 13.78 7.89
C GLN A 9 4.87 13.03 6.72
N MET A 10 4.73 11.71 6.87
CA MET A 10 4.12 10.83 5.88
C MET A 10 2.70 10.43 6.28
N GLU A 11 1.89 10.11 5.27
CA GLU A 11 0.52 9.61 5.43
C GLU A 11 0.53 8.10 5.61
N GLU A 12 -0.19 7.63 6.62
CA GLU A 12 -0.34 6.20 6.89
C GLU A 12 -1.38 5.57 5.96
N GLY A 13 -1.08 4.35 5.51
CA GLY A 13 -1.98 3.56 4.69
C GLY A 13 -1.51 2.12 4.56
N GLY A 14 -1.83 1.52 3.42
CA GLY A 14 -1.40 0.16 3.13
C GLY A 14 -1.35 -0.11 1.63
N LEU A 15 -0.65 -1.18 1.28
CA LEU A 15 -0.58 -1.64 -0.10
C LEU A 15 -1.72 -2.62 -0.37
N ILE A 16 -2.33 -2.44 -1.53
CA ILE A 16 -3.27 -3.38 -2.11
C ILE A 16 -2.67 -3.84 -3.42
N ILE A 17 -2.46 -5.14 -3.55
CA ILE A 17 -1.95 -5.80 -4.74
C ILE A 17 -3.14 -6.53 -5.33
N ASP A 18 -3.73 -5.99 -6.40
CA ASP A 18 -4.98 -6.52 -6.97
C ASP A 18 -4.91 -6.52 -8.50
N GLY A 19 -4.47 -7.64 -9.07
CA GLY A 19 -4.67 -8.04 -10.48
C GLY A 19 -4.11 -7.16 -11.62
N VAL A 20 -3.94 -5.86 -11.42
CA VAL A 20 -3.56 -4.92 -12.46
C VAL A 20 -2.33 -4.15 -12.06
N ALA A 21 -2.25 -3.66 -10.81
CA ALA A 21 -1.06 -3.05 -10.24
C ALA A 21 -1.09 -3.07 -8.72
N PRO A 22 0.06 -3.23 -8.04
CA PRO A 22 0.18 -2.86 -6.65
C PRO A 22 -0.08 -1.37 -6.51
N GLY A 23 -0.79 -0.96 -5.48
CA GLY A 23 -0.99 0.45 -5.19
C GLY A 23 -1.14 0.72 -3.70
N TRP A 24 -0.80 1.94 -3.30
CA TRP A 24 -1.03 2.42 -1.96
C TRP A 24 -2.41 3.07 -1.87
N VAL A 25 -3.09 2.86 -0.76
CA VAL A 25 -4.33 3.55 -0.40
C VAL A 25 -4.22 4.13 1.02
N PRO A 26 -4.94 5.24 1.32
CA PRO A 26 -5.03 5.78 2.68
C PRO A 26 -5.56 4.75 3.68
N MET A 27 -5.21 4.89 4.96
CA MET A 27 -5.60 3.93 6.01
C MET A 27 -7.11 3.68 6.10
N GLU A 28 -7.93 4.72 5.91
CA GLU A 28 -9.39 4.58 5.90
C GLU A 28 -9.90 3.66 4.79
N GLU A 29 -9.28 3.71 3.61
CA GLU A 29 -9.58 2.80 2.49
C GLU A 29 -9.00 1.40 2.73
N PHE A 30 -7.80 1.32 3.29
CA PHE A 30 -7.13 0.05 3.60
C PHE A 30 -7.94 -0.82 4.55
N LYS A 31 -8.62 -0.20 5.53
CA LYS A 31 -9.47 -0.88 6.53
C LYS A 31 -10.80 -1.41 5.98
N LYS A 32 -11.28 -0.93 4.82
CA LYS A 32 -12.58 -1.36 4.26
C LYS A 32 -12.59 -2.87 3.93
N LYS A 33 -13.66 -3.56 4.33
CA LYS A 33 -13.96 -4.98 4.02
C LYS A 33 -15.15 -5.07 3.03
N GLY A 34 -15.20 -6.08 2.16
CA GLY A 34 -16.37 -6.38 1.29
C GLY A 34 -16.32 -5.86 -0.16
N ALA A 35 -17.47 -5.90 -0.86
CA ALA A 35 -17.63 -5.66 -2.32
C ALA A 35 -17.23 -4.25 -2.82
N ALA A 36 -16.99 -3.30 -1.93
CA ALA A 36 -16.39 -2.00 -2.25
C ALA A 36 -14.93 -2.09 -2.77
N ARG A 37 -14.34 -3.30 -2.76
CA ARG A 37 -12.94 -3.59 -3.16
C ARG A 37 -12.55 -3.16 -4.58
N LEU A 38 -13.48 -3.05 -5.54
CA LEU A 38 -13.13 -2.74 -6.94
C LEU A 38 -12.85 -1.25 -7.20
N LEU A 39 -13.24 -0.35 -6.28
CA LEU A 39 -13.17 1.10 -6.49
C LEU A 39 -12.48 1.77 -5.30
N TYR A 40 -11.15 1.58 -5.19
CA TYR A 40 -10.35 2.29 -4.19
C TYR A 40 -10.18 3.76 -4.55
N THR A 41 -10.83 4.64 -3.79
CA THR A 41 -10.62 6.08 -3.90
C THR A 41 -9.24 6.45 -3.38
N GLY A 42 -8.45 7.19 -4.16
CA GLY A 42 -7.10 7.60 -3.74
C GLY A 42 -6.01 6.54 -3.93
N LEU A 43 -6.28 5.48 -4.70
CA LEU A 43 -5.27 4.51 -5.11
C LEU A 43 -4.12 5.18 -5.88
N ARG A 44 -2.88 4.90 -5.44
CA ARG A 44 -1.65 5.30 -6.14
C ARG A 44 -0.89 4.06 -6.58
N THR A 45 -0.84 3.80 -7.88
CA THR A 45 -0.20 2.61 -8.45
C THR A 45 1.33 2.66 -8.35
N ILE A 46 1.94 1.49 -8.20
CA ILE A 46 3.38 1.27 -8.13
C ILE A 46 3.78 0.49 -9.40
N GLY A 47 4.14 1.23 -10.46
CA GLY A 47 4.71 0.66 -11.68
C GLY A 47 3.73 -0.01 -12.66
N LYS A 48 4.27 -0.51 -13.79
CA LYS A 48 3.54 -1.28 -14.81
C LYS A 48 3.44 -2.74 -14.40
N THR A 49 2.33 -3.39 -14.74
CA THR A 49 2.02 -4.73 -14.25
C THR A 49 1.13 -5.49 -15.24
N ASN A 50 1.37 -6.80 -15.33
CA ASN A 50 0.55 -7.80 -16.01
C ASN A 50 0.18 -8.83 -14.93
N ILE A 51 -1.09 -9.05 -14.60
CA ILE A 51 -1.45 -10.02 -13.56
C ILE A 51 -2.76 -10.76 -13.86
N LEU A 52 -2.84 -11.98 -13.30
CA LEU A 52 -4.01 -12.86 -13.24
C LEU A 52 -4.34 -13.14 -11.75
N LEU A 53 -5.49 -12.60 -11.33
CA LEU A 53 -6.36 -12.86 -10.16
C LEU A 53 -5.77 -13.39 -8.81
N SER A 54 -5.49 -12.47 -7.89
CA SER A 54 -5.79 -12.53 -6.43
C SER A 54 -5.47 -11.16 -5.79
N GLN A 55 -6.12 -10.82 -4.65
CA GLN A 55 -5.90 -9.55 -3.93
C GLN A 55 -5.10 -9.79 -2.63
N THR A 56 -3.91 -9.19 -2.53
CA THR A 56 -3.07 -9.22 -1.31
C THR A 56 -3.05 -7.84 -0.65
N ARG A 57 -3.17 -7.80 0.68
CA ARG A 57 -3.09 -6.57 1.48
C ARG A 57 -1.82 -6.58 2.30
N VAL A 58 -1.01 -5.53 2.22
CA VAL A 58 0.22 -5.39 2.99
C VAL A 58 0.13 -4.12 3.86
N PRO A 59 0.11 -4.25 5.20
CA PRO A 59 0.02 -3.11 6.10
C PRO A 59 1.34 -2.34 6.19
N ASN A 60 1.37 -1.28 7.02
CA ASN A 60 2.57 -0.51 7.37
C ASN A 60 3.29 0.14 6.17
N ALA A 61 2.51 0.68 5.23
CA ALA A 61 3.02 1.45 4.11
C ALA A 61 2.61 2.92 4.22
N PHE A 62 3.57 3.81 4.04
CA PHE A 62 3.44 5.24 4.25
C PHE A 62 3.72 6.00 2.96
N PHE A 63 2.92 7.01 2.65
CA PHE A 63 3.09 7.85 1.47
C PHE A 63 3.68 9.21 1.83
N CYS A 64 4.80 9.56 1.20
CA CYS A 64 5.38 10.90 1.26
C CYS A 64 4.93 11.72 0.05
N LYS A 65 4.06 12.71 0.29
CA LYS A 65 3.61 13.67 -0.73
C LYS A 65 4.77 14.44 -1.37
N ASN A 66 5.72 14.92 -0.56
CA ASN A 66 6.83 15.76 -1.04
C ASN A 66 7.76 15.01 -2.01
N CYS A 67 8.14 13.77 -1.69
CA CYS A 67 9.03 12.98 -2.53
C CYS A 67 8.29 12.19 -3.62
N ASN A 68 6.96 12.13 -3.53
CA ASN A 68 6.12 11.21 -4.29
C ASN A 68 6.68 9.77 -4.22
N LYS A 69 6.87 9.27 -2.99
CA LYS A 69 7.41 7.95 -2.68
C LYS A 69 6.55 7.25 -1.63
N ILE A 70 6.46 5.93 -1.75
CA ILE A 70 5.86 5.06 -0.75
C ILE A 70 6.99 4.33 -0.05
N VAL A 71 6.96 4.27 1.28
CA VAL A 71 7.93 3.57 2.13
C VAL A 71 7.17 2.58 2.99
N GLY A 72 7.61 1.33 3.05
CA GLY A 72 7.03 0.31 3.92
C GLY A 72 8.00 -0.11 5.01
N ILE A 73 7.50 -0.39 6.20
CA ILE A 73 8.23 -1.11 7.26
C ILE A 73 7.47 -2.40 7.52
N PHE A 74 8.12 -3.53 7.27
CA PHE A 74 7.48 -4.82 7.38
C PHE A 74 8.12 -5.62 8.51
N ASP A 75 7.27 -6.28 9.29
CA ASP A 75 7.74 -7.28 10.25
C ASP A 75 8.24 -8.51 9.48
N VAL A 76 9.46 -8.94 9.76
CA VAL A 76 10.13 -10.09 9.12
C VAL A 76 10.07 -11.35 10.00
N THR A 77 9.39 -11.29 11.13
CA THR A 77 9.25 -12.44 12.04
C THR A 77 8.11 -13.37 11.64
N ASN A 78 7.23 -12.94 10.72
CA ASN A 78 6.12 -13.76 10.24
C ASN A 78 6.64 -14.83 9.27
N ARG A 79 6.78 -16.07 9.77
CA ARG A 79 7.16 -17.22 8.98
C ARG A 79 5.90 -17.79 8.33
N ILE A 80 5.70 -17.48 7.06
CA ILE A 80 4.56 -17.99 6.27
C ILE A 80 4.85 -19.41 5.76
N ASP A 81 6.12 -19.83 5.79
CA ASP A 81 6.62 -21.11 5.27
C ASP A 81 6.90 -22.18 6.35
N GLU A 82 6.52 -21.94 7.63
CA GLU A 82 6.50 -22.95 8.71
C GLU A 82 5.06 -23.40 9.01
#